data_AF-A0A7S0TYN2-F1
#
_entry.id   AF-A0A7S0TYN2-F1
#
_cell.length_a   1.000
_cell.length_b   1.000
_cell.length_c   1.000
_cell.angle_alpha   90.00
_cell.angle_beta   90.00
_cell.angle_gamma   90.00
#
_symmetry.space_group_name_H-M   'P 1'
#
loop_
_entity.id
_entity.type
_entity.pdbx_description
1 polymer ?
#
loop_
_entity_poly.entity_id
_entity_poly.type
_entity_poly.pdbx_seq_one_letter_code
_entity_poly.pdbx_strand_id
1 'polypeptide(L)'
;AYQHHDAVHRELAKEIQSGRLFRLLCKLNMILERPDRHNNDANAWSETGDRYLLKLYRDYVFHQCADDETPVVDFGGIVQSLNKLDVGTNEKITLMSRDEQTILIVTYADLKACAERSFGELLQDGNYTQQ
;
A
#
# COMPACT_ATOMS: atom_id res chain seq x y z
N ALA A 1 26.49 29.70 -3.80
CA ALA A 1 27.03 28.42 -3.28
C ALA A 1 26.02 27.72 -2.37
N TYR A 2 25.65 28.28 -1.21
CA TYR A 2 24.69 27.66 -0.27
C TYR A 2 23.30 27.37 -0.87
N GLN A 3 22.72 28.30 -1.65
CA GLN A 3 21.41 28.07 -2.28
C GLN A 3 21.40 26.90 -3.28
N HIS A 4 22.51 26.67 -3.98
CA HIS A 4 22.64 25.53 -4.91
C HIS A 4 22.78 24.22 -4.13
N HIS A 5 23.59 24.24 -3.07
CA HIS A 5 23.72 23.11 -2.15
C HIS A 5 22.36 22.72 -1.55
N ASP A 6 21.57 23.68 -1.07
CA ASP A 6 20.24 23.44 -0.51
C ASP A 6 19.22 22.95 -1.54
N ALA A 7 19.37 23.38 -2.80
CA ALA A 7 18.55 22.85 -3.90
C ALA A 7 18.87 21.38 -4.18
N VAL A 8 20.15 21.04 -4.30
CA VAL A 8 20.61 19.66 -4.53
C VAL A 8 20.20 18.74 -3.38
N HIS A 9 20.36 19.20 -2.13
CA HIS A 9 19.93 18.42 -0.96
C HIS A 9 18.43 18.14 -0.94
N ARG A 10 17.60 19.11 -1.36
CA ARG A 10 16.15 18.92 -1.47
C ARG A 10 15.77 17.90 -2.53
N GLU A 11 16.39 17.95 -3.71
CA GLU A 11 16.11 16.96 -4.76
C GLU A 11 16.58 15.56 -4.35
N LEU A 12 17.76 15.44 -3.73
CA LEU A 12 18.23 14.17 -3.20
C LEU A 12 17.27 13.58 -2.15
N ALA A 13 16.74 14.41 -1.24
CA ALA A 13 15.77 13.96 -0.24
C ALA A 13 14.48 13.43 -0.87
N LYS A 14 13.98 14.09 -1.94
CA LYS A 14 12.82 13.62 -2.71
C LYS A 14 13.10 12.26 -3.36
N GLU A 15 14.27 12.08 -3.99
CA GLU A 15 14.64 10.82 -4.63
C GLU A 15 14.74 9.65 -3.64
N ILE A 16 15.29 9.89 -2.45
CA ILE A 16 15.34 8.89 -1.38
C ILE A 16 13.91 8.46 -0.97
N GLN A 17 13.01 9.43 -0.84
CA GLN A 17 11.61 9.18 -0.50
C GLN A 17 10.90 8.40 -1.61
N SER A 18 11.07 8.80 -2.87
CA SER A 18 10.56 8.09 -4.05
C SER A 18 11.03 6.63 -4.07
N GLY A 19 12.30 6.38 -3.77
CA GLY A 19 12.85 5.01 -3.68
C GLY A 19 12.18 4.16 -2.59
N ARG A 20 11.82 4.74 -1.44
CA ARG A 20 11.08 4.04 -0.37
C ARG A 20 9.66 3.70 -0.83
N LEU A 21 8.96 4.68 -1.38
CA LEU A 21 7.58 4.50 -1.86
C LEU A 21 7.52 3.50 -3.02
N PHE A 22 8.49 3.52 -3.94
CA PHE A 22 8.59 2.55 -5.02
C PHE A 22 8.71 1.12 -4.48
N ARG A 23 9.61 0.87 -3.53
CA ARG A 23 9.74 -0.45 -2.90
C ARG A 23 8.46 -0.88 -2.18
N LEU A 24 7.79 0.05 -1.49
CA LEU A 24 6.51 -0.22 -0.83
C LEU A 24 5.43 -0.61 -1.85
N LEU A 25 5.31 0.13 -2.95
CA LEU A 25 4.40 -0.20 -4.05
C LEU A 25 4.71 -1.57 -4.64
N CYS A 26 5.98 -1.90 -4.89
CA CYS A 26 6.36 -3.22 -5.36
C CYS A 26 5.90 -4.33 -4.40
N LYS A 27 6.13 -4.17 -3.08
CA LYS A 27 5.65 -5.14 -2.08
C LYS A 27 4.14 -5.31 -2.12
N LEU A 28 3.39 -4.20 -2.14
CA LEU A 28 1.92 -4.24 -2.21
C LEU A 28 1.46 -4.97 -3.48
N ASN A 29 2.04 -4.66 -4.64
CA ASN A 29 1.70 -5.33 -5.90
C ASN A 29 2.07 -6.82 -5.94
N MET A 30 3.06 -7.26 -5.15
CA MET A 30 3.39 -8.69 -5.02
C MET A 30 2.40 -9.45 -4.12
N ILE A 31 1.74 -8.75 -3.20
CA ILE A 31 0.78 -9.31 -2.25
C ILE A 31 -0.63 -9.34 -2.85
N LEU A 32 -1.05 -8.23 -3.46
CA LEU A 32 -2.41 -8.00 -3.92
C LEU A 32 -2.73 -8.78 -5.20
N GLU A 33 -3.97 -9.23 -5.32
CA GLU A 33 -4.53 -9.90 -6.52
C GLU A 33 -3.72 -11.12 -7.00
N ARG A 34 -2.93 -11.72 -6.10
CA ARG A 34 -2.16 -12.92 -6.39
C ARG A 34 -3.11 -14.13 -6.47
N PRO A 35 -3.05 -14.95 -7.53
CA PRO A 35 -3.84 -16.17 -7.62
C PRO A 35 -3.38 -17.17 -6.55
N ASP A 36 -4.34 -17.82 -5.88
CA ASP A 36 -4.03 -18.86 -4.91
C ASP A 36 -3.38 -20.07 -5.61
N ARG A 37 -2.28 -20.56 -5.05
CA ARG A 37 -1.50 -21.69 -5.59
C ARG A 37 -2.04 -23.04 -5.15
N HIS A 38 -2.84 -23.06 -4.09
CA HIS A 38 -3.36 -24.27 -3.44
C HIS A 38 -4.85 -24.47 -3.66
N ASN A 39 -5.59 -23.40 -3.90
CA ASN A 39 -7.02 -23.46 -4.20
C ASN A 39 -7.26 -22.95 -5.63
N ASN A 40 -8.02 -23.69 -6.44
CA ASN A 40 -8.40 -23.27 -7.79
C ASN A 40 -9.32 -22.02 -7.83
N ASP A 41 -9.56 -21.41 -6.67
CA ASP A 41 -10.27 -20.14 -6.55
C ASP A 41 -9.25 -19.00 -6.56
N ALA A 42 -9.22 -18.26 -7.67
CA ALA A 42 -8.33 -17.12 -7.89
C ALA A 42 -8.46 -16.03 -6.82
N ASN A 43 -9.55 -16.01 -6.04
CA ASN A 43 -9.86 -14.96 -5.07
C ASN A 43 -9.48 -15.29 -3.61
N ALA A 44 -9.22 -16.54 -3.26
CA ALA A 44 -9.07 -16.94 -1.84
C ALA A 44 -7.90 -16.25 -1.11
N TRP A 45 -6.79 -15.99 -1.84
CA TRP A 45 -5.62 -15.30 -1.28
C TRP A 45 -5.94 -13.86 -0.88
N SER A 46 -6.66 -13.11 -1.72
CA SER A 46 -6.85 -11.65 -1.52
C SER A 46 -7.98 -11.31 -0.55
N GLU A 47 -8.92 -12.23 -0.32
CA GLU A 47 -10.19 -11.96 0.35
C GLU A 47 -10.20 -12.26 1.85
N THR A 48 -9.06 -12.60 2.45
CA THR A 48 -9.00 -13.01 3.87
C THR A 48 -7.98 -12.22 4.70
N GLY A 49 -8.40 -11.85 5.92
CA GLY A 49 -7.55 -11.28 6.97
C GLY A 49 -6.77 -10.03 6.55
N ASP A 50 -5.47 -10.05 6.78
CA ASP A 50 -4.53 -8.95 6.50
C ASP A 50 -4.56 -8.50 5.04
N ARG A 51 -4.72 -9.44 4.09
CA ARG A 51 -4.68 -9.15 2.66
C ARG A 51 -5.92 -8.42 2.19
N TYR A 52 -7.06 -8.72 2.80
CA TYR A 52 -8.32 -8.00 2.57
C TYR A 52 -8.19 -6.53 3.00
N LEU A 53 -7.59 -6.26 4.16
CA LEU A 53 -7.31 -4.89 4.61
C LEU A 53 -6.41 -4.13 3.61
N LEU A 54 -5.38 -4.79 3.09
CA LEU A 54 -4.49 -4.19 2.08
C LEU A 54 -5.20 -3.94 0.75
N LYS A 55 -6.15 -4.81 0.37
CA LYS A 55 -6.99 -4.61 -0.82
C LYS A 55 -7.89 -3.39 -0.66
N LEU A 56 -8.57 -3.26 0.47
CA LEU A 56 -9.38 -2.07 0.75
C LEU A 56 -8.52 -0.80 0.83
N TYR A 57 -7.31 -0.89 1.39
CA TYR A 57 -6.37 0.23 1.38
C TYR A 57 -5.96 0.63 -0.04
N ARG A 58 -5.74 -0.34 -0.94
CA ARG A 58 -5.46 -0.06 -2.34
C ARG A 58 -6.61 0.70 -2.98
N ASP A 59 -7.85 0.28 -2.74
CA ASP A 59 -9.03 0.97 -3.26
C ASP A 59 -9.14 2.39 -2.67
N TYR A 60 -8.92 2.54 -1.35
CA TYR A 60 -8.84 3.84 -0.68
C TYR A 60 -7.78 4.78 -1.28
N VAL A 61 -6.63 4.29 -1.75
CA VAL A 61 -5.60 5.18 -2.30
C VAL A 61 -5.75 5.43 -3.80
N PHE A 62 -6.11 4.41 -4.58
CA PHE A 62 -5.99 4.43 -6.04
C PHE A 62 -7.33 4.41 -6.79
N HIS A 63 -8.44 4.24 -6.09
CA HIS A 63 -9.79 4.20 -6.67
C HIS A 63 -10.72 5.22 -6.02
N GLN A 64 -10.20 6.42 -5.75
CA GLN A 64 -11.01 7.53 -5.29
C GLN A 64 -11.97 7.98 -6.40
N CYS A 65 -13.22 8.25 -6.04
CA CYS A 65 -14.23 8.85 -6.92
C CYS A 65 -14.81 10.11 -6.25
N ALA A 66 -15.21 11.09 -7.06
CA ALA A 66 -15.97 12.23 -6.60
C ALA A 66 -17.45 11.86 -6.38
N ASP A 67 -18.25 12.81 -5.87
CA ASP A 67 -19.68 12.60 -5.58
C ASP A 67 -20.51 12.20 -6.82
N ASP A 68 -20.01 12.49 -8.02
CA ASP A 68 -20.62 12.13 -9.30
C ASP A 68 -20.03 10.86 -9.94
N GLU A 69 -19.35 10.04 -9.13
CA GLU A 69 -18.64 8.81 -9.53
C GLU A 69 -17.44 9.03 -10.47
N THR A 70 -17.05 10.27 -10.73
CA THR A 70 -15.87 10.56 -11.57
C THR A 70 -14.58 10.13 -10.87
N PRO A 71 -13.68 9.34 -11.52
CA PRO A 71 -12.41 8.95 -10.93
C PRO A 71 -11.54 10.16 -10.57
N VAL A 72 -11.00 10.19 -9.35
CA VAL A 72 -10.12 11.24 -8.85
C VAL A 72 -8.66 10.78 -8.95
N VAL A 73 -7.84 11.59 -9.62
CA VAL A 73 -6.39 11.38 -9.73
C VAL A 73 -5.66 12.44 -8.90
N ASP A 74 -5.37 12.11 -7.63
CA ASP A 74 -4.63 12.97 -6.71
C ASP A 74 -3.29 12.35 -6.30
N PHE A 75 -2.23 12.75 -7.00
CA PHE A 75 -0.87 12.30 -6.66
C PHE A 75 -0.40 12.79 -5.28
N GLY A 76 -0.88 13.94 -4.81
CA GLY A 76 -0.52 14.49 -3.51
C GLY A 76 -1.04 13.61 -2.39
N GLY A 77 -2.34 13.29 -2.43
CA GLY A 77 -2.99 12.36 -1.51
C GLY A 77 -2.37 10.96 -1.54
N ILE A 78 -2.07 10.42 -2.73
CA ILE A 78 -1.40 9.13 -2.90
C ILE A 78 -0.04 9.13 -2.19
N VAL A 79 0.81 10.10 -2.49
CA VAL A 79 2.15 10.20 -1.88
C VAL A 79 2.04 10.38 -0.37
N GLN A 80 1.14 11.23 0.11
CA GLN A 80 0.93 11.43 1.54
C GLN A 80 0.49 10.13 2.24
N SER A 81 -0.47 9.41 1.68
CA SER A 81 -0.98 8.16 2.23
C SER A 81 0.11 7.08 2.28
N LEU A 82 0.86 6.91 1.19
CA LEU A 82 1.96 5.94 1.13
C LEU A 82 3.10 6.28 2.13
N ASN A 83 3.39 7.56 2.35
CA ASN A 83 4.36 7.96 3.38
C ASN A 83 3.89 7.61 4.79
N LYS A 84 2.59 7.83 5.09
CA LYS A 84 2.01 7.45 6.38
C LYS A 84 2.04 5.94 6.59
N LEU A 85 1.79 5.16 5.53
CA LEU A 85 1.92 3.70 5.55
C LEU A 85 3.37 3.26 5.78
N ASP A 86 4.33 3.83 5.04
CA ASP A 86 5.76 3.47 5.16
C ASP A 86 6.30 3.75 6.57
N VAL A 87 5.88 4.85 7.18
CA VAL A 87 6.19 5.17 8.58
C VAL A 87 5.43 4.26 9.54
N GLY A 88 4.14 4.02 9.28
CA GLY A 88 3.23 3.32 10.20
C GLY A 88 2.68 4.25 11.27
N THR A 89 2.06 5.35 10.85
CA THR A 89 1.50 6.33 11.80
C THR A 89 0.24 5.81 12.53
N ASN A 90 -0.07 6.38 13.70
CA ASN A 90 -1.31 6.08 14.44
C ASN A 90 -2.54 6.83 13.90
N GLU A 91 -2.40 7.53 12.77
CA GLU A 91 -3.54 8.17 12.10
C GLU A 91 -4.52 7.11 11.61
N LYS A 92 -5.80 7.32 11.89
CA LYS A 92 -6.88 6.42 11.52
C LYS A 92 -7.45 6.81 10.16
N ILE A 93 -7.73 5.81 9.34
CA ILE A 93 -8.49 5.94 8.10
C ILE A 93 -9.68 4.99 8.10
N THR A 94 -10.69 5.34 7.31
CA THR A 94 -11.89 4.53 7.11
C THR A 94 -11.76 3.81 5.78
N LEU A 95 -11.79 2.48 5.82
CA LEU A 95 -11.81 1.61 4.65
C LEU A 95 -13.22 1.08 4.47
N MET A 96 -13.70 1.09 3.23
CA MET A 96 -15.04 0.63 2.88
C MET A 96 -14.95 -0.45 1.80
N SER A 97 -15.73 -1.52 1.94
CA SER A 97 -15.89 -2.53 0.90
C SER A 97 -16.62 -1.96 -0.31
N ARG A 98 -16.40 -2.56 -1.49
CA ARG A 98 -17.01 -2.08 -2.75
C ARG A 98 -18.54 -2.19 -2.80
N ASP A 99 -19.10 -3.09 -2.00
CA ASP A 99 -20.55 -3.25 -1.81
C ASP A 99 -21.12 -2.32 -0.73
N GLU A 100 -20.26 -1.47 -0.14
CA GLU A 100 -20.57 -0.53 0.93
C GLU A 100 -21.14 -1.16 2.21
N GLN A 101 -21.08 -2.49 2.33
CA GLN A 101 -21.64 -3.21 3.47
C GLN A 101 -20.70 -3.25 4.68
N THR A 102 -19.39 -3.13 4.45
CA THR A 102 -18.36 -3.26 5.48
C THR A 102 -17.56 -1.98 5.60
N ILE A 103 -17.51 -1.42 6.81
CA ILE A 103 -16.70 -0.25 7.15
C ILE A 103 -15.70 -0.64 8.24
N LEU A 104 -14.42 -0.44 7.98
CA LEU A 104 -13.33 -0.75 8.89
C LEU A 104 -12.54 0.52 9.21
N ILE A 105 -12.29 0.76 10.50
CA ILE A 105 -11.44 1.86 10.94
C ILE A 105 -10.11 1.26 11.37
N VAL A 106 -9.04 1.62 10.67
CA VAL A 106 -7.69 1.09 10.91
C VAL A 106 -6.67 2.22 10.97
N THR A 107 -5.55 1.98 11.64
CA THR A 107 -4.40 2.90 11.57
C THR A 107 -3.46 2.52 10.44
N TYR A 108 -2.63 3.48 10.00
CA TYR A 108 -1.52 3.15 9.09
C TYR A 108 -0.51 2.18 9.73
N ALA A 109 -0.38 2.16 11.05
CA ALA A 109 0.43 1.17 11.77
C ALA A 109 -0.14 -0.26 11.60
N ASP A 110 -1.46 -0.43 11.72
CA ASP A 110 -2.11 -1.73 11.51
C ASP A 110 -1.90 -2.23 10.08
N LEU A 111 -2.09 -1.34 9.10
CA LEU A 111 -1.88 -1.65 7.68
C LEU A 111 -0.43 -2.00 7.35
N LYS A 112 0.52 -1.28 7.94
CA LYS A 112 1.95 -1.60 7.79
C LYS A 112 2.24 -3.00 8.32
N ALA A 113 1.72 -3.35 9.49
CA ALA A 113 1.90 -4.67 10.07
C ALA A 113 1.27 -5.76 9.17
N CYS A 114 0.10 -5.51 8.58
CA CYS A 114 -0.52 -6.41 7.60
C CYS A 114 0.36 -6.61 6.35
N ALA A 115 0.93 -5.52 5.82
CA ALA A 115 1.82 -5.56 4.66
C ALA A 115 3.11 -6.33 4.94
N GLU A 116 3.71 -6.12 6.12
CA GLU A 116 4.94 -6.80 6.54
C GLU A 116 4.71 -8.30 6.76
N ARG A 117 3.62 -8.69 7.43
CA ARG A 117 3.25 -10.10 7.63
C ARG A 117 2.95 -10.79 6.31
N SER A 118 2.08 -10.20 5.49
CA SER A 118 1.71 -10.77 4.18
C SER A 118 2.91 -10.91 3.25
N PHE A 119 3.82 -9.92 3.25
CA PHE A 119 5.07 -10.03 2.49
C PHE A 119 5.98 -11.11 3.07
N GLY A 120 6.09 -11.21 4.40
CA GLY A 120 6.90 -12.22 5.08
C GLY A 120 6.45 -13.65 4.77
N GLU A 121 5.14 -13.90 4.67
CA GLU A 121 4.59 -15.19 4.24
C GLU A 121 5.04 -15.53 2.80
N LEU A 122 5.00 -14.54 1.89
CA LEU A 122 5.55 -14.73 0.54
C LEU A 122 7.06 -15.02 0.52
N LEU A 123 7.79 -14.45 1.47
CA LEU A 123 9.23 -14.72 1.61
C LEU A 123 9.51 -16.17 2.03
N GLN A 124 8.64 -16.73 2.86
CA GLN A 124 8.78 -18.09 3.37
C GLN A 124 8.33 -19.13 2.33
N ASP A 125 7.25 -18.84 1.59
CA ASP A 125 6.72 -19.73 0.55
C ASP A 125 7.54 -19.69 -0.74
N GLY A 126 8.17 -18.55 -1.03
CA GLY A 126 9.08 -18.41 -2.15
C GLY A 126 10.41 -19.10 -1.84
N ASN A 127 10.81 -20.08 -2.65
CA ASN A 127 12.21 -20.50 -2.70
C ASN A 127 13.05 -19.27 -3.12
N TYR A 128 13.53 -18.51 -2.15
CA TYR A 128 14.61 -17.55 -2.38
C TYR A 128 15.81 -18.37 -2.80
N THR A 129 16.10 -18.37 -4.10
CA THR A 129 17.41 -18.76 -4.59
C THR A 129 18.39 -17.78 -3.97
N GLN A 130 18.98 -18.17 -2.84
CA GLN A 130 20.24 -17.59 -2.38
C GLN A 130 21.20 -17.78 -3.55
N GLN A 131 21.51 -16.70 -4.26
CA GLN A 131 22.75 -16.65 -5.02
C GLN A 131 23.89 -16.44 -4.04
#